data_AF-A0A495IY42-F1
#
_entry.id   AF-A0A495IY42-F1
#
_cell.length_a   1.000
_cell.length_b   1.000
_cell.length_c   1.000
_cell.angle_alpha   90.00
_cell.angle_beta   90.00
_cell.angle_gamma   90.00
#
_symmetry.space_group_name_H-M   'P 1'
#
loop_
_entity.id
_entity.type
_entity.pdbx_description
1 polymer ?
#
loop_
_entity_poly.entity_id
_entity_poly.type
_entity_poly.pdbx_seq_one_letter_code
_entity_poly.pdbx_strand_id
1 'polypeptide(L)'
;MLPEDVYKRRHYGTPQSFYLIAVNYVVMALTIQAFASCPQINWFFWVVLAVLAAYNVYKIRRDREEYDKIRIIAYIISVAGLAIMFFAFRSGTQHC
;
A
#
# COMPACT_ATOMS: atom_id res chain seq x y z
N MET A 1 44.52 7.89 0.49
CA MET A 1 43.26 7.24 0.04
C MET A 1 42.64 6.61 1.28
N LEU A 2 41.67 7.30 1.86
CA LEU A 2 40.94 6.83 3.03
C LEU A 2 39.98 5.73 2.56
N PRO A 3 39.81 4.62 3.32
CA PRO A 3 38.92 3.53 2.93
C PRO A 3 37.48 4.06 2.78
N GLU A 4 36.94 3.94 1.57
CA GLU A 4 35.62 4.43 1.16
C GLU A 4 34.47 3.76 1.95
N ASP A 5 34.76 2.62 2.58
CA ASP A 5 33.82 1.84 3.37
C ASP A 5 33.48 2.45 4.74
N VAL A 6 34.31 3.36 5.27
CA VAL A 6 34.13 3.93 6.62
C VAL A 6 33.11 5.10 6.64
N TYR A 7 32.95 5.79 5.51
CA TYR A 7 32.05 6.95 5.39
C TYR A 7 30.70 6.65 4.74
N LYS A 8 30.45 5.39 4.36
CA LYS A 8 29.13 4.99 3.88
C LYS A 8 28.19 4.96 5.09
N ARG A 9 27.62 6.12 5.45
CA ARG A 9 26.46 6.20 6.33
C ARG A 9 25.36 5.40 5.67
N ARG A 10 25.29 4.10 5.98
CA ARG A 10 24.18 3.21 5.65
C ARG A 10 23.03 3.64 6.56
N HIS A 11 22.46 4.79 6.26
CA HIS A 11 21.18 5.16 6.80
C HIS A 11 20.19 4.24 6.10
N TYR A 12 19.93 3.09 6.72
CA TYR A 12 18.77 2.28 6.39
C TYR A 12 17.55 3.05 6.90
N GLY A 13 17.23 4.16 6.24
CA GLY A 13 15.95 4.83 6.43
C GLY A 13 14.83 3.82 6.21
N THR A 14 13.67 4.10 6.77
CA THR A 14 12.45 3.32 6.50
C THR A 14 12.28 3.17 4.99
N PRO A 15 12.24 1.93 4.47
CA PRO A 15 12.23 1.72 3.03
C PRO A 15 10.97 2.35 2.42
N GLN A 16 11.09 2.96 1.23
CA GLN A 16 9.95 3.60 0.56
C GLN A 16 8.76 2.63 0.36
N SER A 17 9.05 1.32 0.22
CA SER A 17 8.02 0.29 0.16
C SER A 17 7.16 0.19 1.43
N PHE A 18 7.74 0.42 2.62
CA PHE A 18 6.99 0.42 3.87
C PHE A 18 5.96 1.56 3.90
N TYR A 19 6.37 2.77 3.49
CA TYR A 19 5.45 3.91 3.38
C TYR A 19 4.34 3.64 2.37
N LEU A 20 4.67 3.06 1.21
CA LEU A 20 3.68 2.76 0.19
C LEU A 20 2.62 1.76 0.71
N ILE A 21 3.08 0.70 1.39
CA ILE A 21 2.20 -0.30 2.00
C ILE A 21 1.32 0.35 3.08
N ALA A 22 1.91 1.14 3.98
CA ALA A 22 1.16 1.81 5.05
C ALA A 22 0.07 2.73 4.50
N VAL A 23 0.39 3.56 3.49
CA VAL A 23 -0.59 4.43 2.82
C VAL A 23 -1.72 3.61 2.22
N ASN A 24 -1.42 2.49 1.55
CA ASN A 24 -2.45 1.65 0.96
C ASN A 24 -3.44 1.12 1.99
N TYR A 25 -2.95 0.58 3.11
CA TYR A 25 -3.81 0.03 4.16
C TYR A 25 -4.62 1.11 4.85
N VAL A 26 -4.03 2.26 5.16
CA VAL A 26 -4.74 3.37 5.81
C VAL A 26 -5.84 3.92 4.90
N VAL A 27 -5.50 4.22 3.64
CA VAL A 27 -6.47 4.74 2.67
C VAL A 27 -7.59 3.72 2.45
N MET A 28 -7.27 2.44 2.29
CA MET A 28 -8.26 1.38 2.11
C MET A 28 -9.19 1.27 3.32
N ALA A 29 -8.65 1.26 4.55
CA ALA A 29 -9.44 1.18 5.78
C ALA A 29 -10.45 2.33 5.92
N LEU A 30 -10.00 3.55 5.64
CA LEU A 30 -10.83 4.75 5.71
C LEU A 30 -11.89 4.75 4.60
N THR A 31 -11.51 4.33 3.39
CA THR A 31 -12.41 4.31 2.23
C THR A 31 -13.50 3.25 2.40
N ILE A 32 -13.17 2.07 2.93
CA ILE A 32 -14.15 1.03 3.27
C ILE A 32 -15.17 1.59 4.28
N GLN A 33 -14.70 2.17 5.39
CA GLN A 33 -15.60 2.72 6.41
C GLN A 33 -16.49 3.86 5.91
N ALA A 34 -15.96 4.72 5.03
CA ALA A 34 -16.68 5.89 4.54
C ALA A 34 -17.63 5.59 3.37
N PHE A 35 -17.28 4.63 2.50
CA PHE A 35 -17.93 4.49 1.19
C PHE A 35 -18.41 3.06 0.86
N ALA A 36 -18.04 2.04 1.65
CA ALA A 36 -18.50 0.67 1.46
C ALA A 36 -19.49 0.27 2.57
N SER A 37 -20.74 0.73 2.44
CA SER A 37 -21.83 0.43 3.38
C SER A 37 -22.54 -0.92 3.06
N CYS A 38 -23.25 -1.50 4.05
CA CYS A 38 -23.93 -2.80 3.91
C CYS A 38 -24.84 -2.95 2.66
N PRO A 39 -25.75 -2.01 2.32
CA PRO A 39 -26.65 -2.20 1.18
C PRO A 39 -26.00 -1.90 -0.17
N GLN A 40 -24.95 -1.07 -0.19
CA GLN A 40 -24.33 -0.63 -1.44
C GLN A 40 -22.92 -0.05 -1.23
N ILE A 41 -22.07 -0.26 -2.22
CA ILE A 41 -20.78 0.41 -2.37
C ILE A 41 -21.02 1.70 -3.16
N ASN A 42 -20.68 2.84 -2.57
CA ASN A 42 -20.77 4.11 -3.26
C ASN A 42 -19.78 4.12 -4.44
N TRP A 43 -20.18 4.61 -5.61
CA TRP A 43 -19.32 4.71 -6.80
C TRP A 43 -18.00 5.45 -6.51
N PHE A 44 -18.01 6.39 -5.57
CA PHE A 44 -16.82 7.13 -5.13
C PHE A 44 -15.74 6.21 -4.53
N PHE A 45 -16.10 5.07 -3.93
CA PHE A 45 -15.16 4.04 -3.48
C PHE A 45 -14.21 3.61 -4.62
N TRP A 46 -14.76 3.38 -5.81
CA TRP A 46 -14.00 2.95 -6.98
C TRP A 46 -13.08 4.05 -7.51
N VAL A 47 -13.49 5.31 -7.39
CA VAL A 47 -12.65 6.47 -7.73
C VAL A 47 -11.43 6.51 -6.81
N VAL A 48 -11.63 6.35 -5.51
CA VAL A 48 -10.51 6.35 -4.54
C VAL A 48 -9.57 5.17 -4.79
N LEU A 49 -10.10 3.97 -5.08
CA LEU A 49 -9.28 2.83 -5.47
C LEU A 49 -8.47 3.07 -6.75
N ALA A 50 -9.08 3.67 -7.77
CA ALA A 50 -8.40 3.98 -9.02
C ALA A 50 -7.25 4.99 -8.80
N VAL A 51 -7.50 6.03 -7.99
CA VAL A 51 -6.47 7.02 -7.62
C VAL A 51 -5.34 6.37 -6.82
N LEU A 52 -5.68 5.51 -5.86
CA LEU A 52 -4.69 4.77 -5.07
C LEU A 52 -3.83 3.85 -5.95
N ALA A 53 -4.44 3.14 -6.90
CA ALA A 53 -3.74 2.32 -7.86
C ALA A 53 -2.78 3.15 -8.75
N ALA A 54 -3.24 4.30 -9.24
CA ALA A 54 -2.41 5.22 -10.02
C ALA A 54 -1.22 5.76 -9.19
N TYR A 55 -1.46 6.14 -7.94
CA TYR A 55 -0.42 6.58 -7.01
C TYR A 55 0.64 5.49 -6.79
N ASN A 56 0.23 4.25 -6.58
CA ASN A 56 1.13 3.11 -6.44
C ASN A 56 2.01 2.91 -7.68
N VAL A 57 1.41 2.92 -8.87
CA VAL A 57 2.16 2.77 -10.13
C VAL A 57 3.15 3.90 -10.31
N TYR A 58 2.75 5.15 -10.02
CA TYR A 58 3.63 6.30 -10.09
C TYR A 58 4.81 6.18 -9.13
N LYS A 59 4.57 5.85 -7.85
CA LYS A 59 5.63 5.71 -6.84
C LYS A 59 6.60 4.58 -7.16
N ILE A 60 6.10 3.41 -7.58
CA ILE A 60 6.97 2.29 -7.97
C ILE A 60 7.83 2.65 -9.18
N ARG A 61 7.28 3.38 -10.16
CA ARG A 61 8.05 3.85 -11.32
C ARG A 61 9.09 4.90 -10.93
N ARG A 62 8.74 5.82 -10.03
CA ARG A 62 9.62 6.90 -9.57
C ARG A 62 10.79 6.36 -8.75
N ASP A 63 10.53 5.41 -7.86
CA ASP A 63 11.51 4.89 -6.90
C ASP A 63 12.05 3.50 -7.34
N ARG A 64 12.13 3.26 -8.66
CA ARG A 64 12.46 1.95 -9.24
C ARG A 64 13.77 1.36 -8.75
N GLU A 65 14.75 2.21 -8.45
CA GLU A 65 16.07 1.83 -7.95
C GLU A 65 16.03 1.21 -6.54
N GLU A 66 15.01 1.55 -5.75
CA GLU A 66 14.81 1.01 -4.40
C GLU A 66 13.98 -0.27 -4.38
N TYR A 67 13.32 -0.63 -5.49
CA TYR A 67 12.46 -1.81 -5.58
C TYR A 67 13.24 -3.02 -6.10
N ASP A 68 14.01 -3.63 -5.21
CA ASP A 68 14.60 -4.95 -5.45
C ASP A 68 13.52 -6.05 -5.47
N LYS A 69 13.83 -7.22 -6.04
CA LYS A 69 12.89 -8.34 -6.23
C LYS A 69 12.13 -8.70 -4.94
N ILE A 70 12.82 -8.70 -3.81
CA ILE A 70 12.22 -9.01 -2.50
C ILE A 70 11.16 -7.96 -2.11
N ARG A 71 11.46 -6.67 -2.31
CA ARG A 71 10.54 -5.57 -1.99
C ARG A 71 9.32 -5.58 -2.92
N ILE A 72 9.50 -5.96 -4.17
CA ILE A 72 8.40 -6.17 -5.13
C ILE A 72 7.50 -7.32 -4.66
N ILE A 73 8.07 -8.46 -4.26
CA ILE A 73 7.29 -9.59 -3.74
C ILE A 73 6.52 -9.19 -2.48
N ALA A 74 7.17 -8.51 -1.53
CA ALA A 74 6.52 -8.00 -0.32
C ALA A 74 5.37 -7.04 -0.65
N TYR A 75 5.55 -6.16 -1.64
CA TYR A 75 4.50 -5.29 -2.13
C TYR A 75 3.33 -6.08 -2.74
N ILE A 76 3.59 -7.07 -3.60
CA ILE A 76 2.52 -7.91 -4.19
C ILE A 76 1.73 -8.64 -3.10
N ILE A 77 2.41 -9.21 -2.10
CA ILE A 77 1.77 -9.86 -0.94
C ILE A 77 0.89 -8.85 -0.18
N SER A 78 1.37 -7.62 0.01
CA SER A 78 0.59 -6.57 0.68
C SER A 78 -0.68 -6.20 -0.09
N VAL A 79 -0.63 -6.18 -1.43
CA VAL A 79 -1.81 -5.91 -2.27
C VAL A 79 -2.83 -7.04 -2.14
N ALA A 80 -2.39 -8.30 -2.12
CA ALA A 80 -3.28 -9.42 -1.83
C ALA A 80 -3.92 -9.29 -0.43
N GLY A 81 -3.17 -8.81 0.55
CA GLY A 81 -3.68 -8.51 1.89
C GLY A 81 -4.76 -7.42 1.92
N LEU A 82 -4.73 -6.42 1.03
CA LEU A 82 -5.81 -5.42 0.90
C LEU A 82 -7.13 -6.06 0.45
N ALA A 83 -7.06 -7.03 -0.47
CA ALA A 83 -8.25 -7.76 -0.89
C ALA A 83 -8.84 -8.57 0.27
N ILE A 84 -8.00 -9.28 1.03
CA ILE A 84 -8.42 -10.01 2.23
C ILE A 84 -9.06 -9.05 3.24
N MET A 85 -8.44 -7.90 3.48
CA MET A 85 -8.96 -6.88 4.38
C MET A 85 -10.35 -6.40 3.95
N PHE A 86 -10.55 -6.12 2.65
CA PHE A 86 -11.86 -5.73 2.13
C PHE A 86 -12.94 -6.77 2.45
N PHE A 87 -12.67 -8.04 2.16
CA PHE A 87 -13.62 -9.11 2.46
C PHE A 87 -13.83 -9.30 3.96
N ALA A 88 -12.78 -9.20 4.78
CA ALA A 88 -12.86 -9.33 6.22
C ALA A 88 -13.72 -8.23 6.87
N PHE A 89 -13.57 -6.98 6.43
CA PHE A 89 -14.41 -5.88 6.91
C PHE A 89 -15.87 -6.07 6.49
N ARG A 90 -16.11 -6.58 5.28
CA ARG A 90 -17.47 -6.87 4.79
C ARG A 90 -18.10 -8.07 5.53
N SER A 91 -17.34 -9.11 5.83
CA SER A 91 -17.84 -10.27 6.59
C SER A 91 -17.99 -10.00 8.10
N GLY A 92 -17.16 -9.12 8.67
CA GLY A 92 -17.22 -8.76 10.09
C GLY A 92 -18.39 -7.84 10.43
N THR A 93 -18.87 -7.04 9.47
CA THR A 93 -20.09 -6.24 9.62
C THR A 93 -21.38 -7.06 9.56
N GLN A 94 -21.31 -8.40 9.49
CA GLN A 94 -22.45 -9.33 9.39
C GLN A 94 -23.36 -9.47 10.63
N HIS A 95 -23.75 -8.34 11.21
CA HIS A 95 -25.18 -8.10 11.43
C HIS A 95 -25.84 -7.30 10.28
N CYS A 96 -25.15 -7.25 9.12
CA CYS A 96 -25.67 -7.28 7.75
C CYS A 96 -24.64 -8.02 6.85
#